data_AF-A0A1S8AW60-F1
#
_entry.id   AF-A0A1S8AW60-F1
#
_cell.length_a   1.000
_cell.length_b   1.000
_cell.length_c   1.000
_cell.angle_alpha   90.00
_cell.angle_beta   90.00
_cell.angle_gamma   90.00
#
_symmetry.space_group_name_H-M   'P 1'
#
loop_
_entity.id
_entity.type
_entity.pdbx_description
1 polymer ?
#
loop_
_entity_poly.entity_id
_entity_poly.type
_entity_poly.pdbx_seq_one_letter_code
_entity_poly.pdbx_strand_id
1 'polypeptide(L)'
;MGTEDALEAALERIEPILDALAVGITVRDIHVSTLEAAEATQLAVSPTIRINGRDIQPDYIENTCESCGGLCECEGDVDCRLWQYRGEEYSTAPVGLLVESLVQAIAPNGMQSSESRESRAYQLSSNVREFFEGAGSDESDCGCGC
;
A
#
# COMPACT_ATOMS: atom_id res chain seq x y z
N MET A 1 5.19 -6.95 -12.07
CA MET A 1 5.74 -5.69 -11.53
C MET A 1 4.89 -5.34 -10.33
N GLY A 2 5.54 -5.16 -9.19
CA GLY A 2 4.86 -4.79 -7.95
C GLY A 2 4.72 -3.28 -7.79
N THR A 3 4.07 -2.86 -6.71
CA THR A 3 3.92 -1.44 -6.37
C THR A 3 5.27 -0.77 -6.07
N GLU A 4 6.27 -1.53 -5.61
CA GLU A 4 7.64 -1.06 -5.40
C GLU A 4 8.33 -0.68 -6.73
N ASP A 5 8.30 -1.57 -7.73
CA ASP A 5 8.83 -1.29 -9.08
C ASP A 5 8.16 -0.04 -9.69
N ALA A 6 6.85 0.12 -9.46
CA ALA A 6 6.09 1.27 -9.93
C ALA A 6 6.52 2.57 -9.24
N LEU A 7 6.86 2.52 -7.94
CA LEU A 7 7.37 3.65 -7.18
C LEU A 7 8.76 4.05 -7.66
N GLU A 8 9.69 3.11 -7.84
CA GLU A 8 11.02 3.38 -8.40
C GLU A 8 10.90 4.07 -9.76
N ALA A 9 10.08 3.51 -10.65
CA ALA A 9 9.80 4.06 -11.97
C ALA A 9 9.17 5.48 -11.91
N ALA A 10 8.40 5.79 -10.87
CA ALA A 10 7.84 7.13 -10.66
C ALA A 10 8.91 8.12 -10.16
N LEU A 11 9.79 7.69 -9.25
CA LEU A 11 10.89 8.50 -8.71
C LEU A 11 11.88 8.89 -9.82
N GLU A 12 12.27 7.96 -10.68
CA GLU A 12 13.12 8.24 -11.85
C GLU A 12 12.49 9.29 -12.78
N ARG A 13 11.17 9.24 -12.98
CA ARG A 13 10.46 10.18 -13.86
C ARG A 13 10.40 11.60 -13.31
N ILE A 14 10.41 11.77 -11.99
CA ILE A 14 10.31 13.08 -11.34
C ILE A 14 11.67 13.67 -10.96
N GLU A 15 12.74 12.88 -10.99
CA GLU A 15 14.11 13.32 -10.65
C GLU A 15 14.49 14.67 -11.30
N PRO A 16 14.24 14.94 -12.60
CA PRO A 16 14.58 16.23 -13.19
C PRO A 16 13.83 17.42 -12.58
N ILE A 17 12.61 17.19 -12.07
CA ILE A 17 11.78 18.22 -11.42
C ILE A 17 12.31 18.49 -10.02
N LEU A 18 12.69 17.43 -9.28
CA LEU A 18 13.27 17.53 -7.94
C LEU A 18 14.57 18.33 -7.98
N ASP A 19 15.45 18.02 -8.93
CA ASP A 19 16.72 18.72 -9.13
C ASP A 19 16.51 20.20 -9.46
N ALA A 20 15.58 20.49 -10.39
CA ALA A 20 15.27 21.87 -10.79
C ALA A 20 14.73 22.71 -9.62
N LEU A 21 14.05 22.08 -8.65
CA LEU A 21 13.48 22.74 -7.48
C LEU A 21 14.37 22.64 -6.23
N ALA A 22 15.52 21.96 -6.32
CA ALA A 22 16.40 21.63 -5.19
C ALA A 22 15.64 20.96 -4.02
N VAL A 23 14.73 20.03 -4.34
CA VAL A 23 13.93 19.28 -3.37
C VAL A 23 14.51 17.88 -3.21
N GLY A 24 14.81 17.49 -1.97
CA GLY A 24 15.19 16.12 -1.63
C GLY A 24 13.98 15.25 -1.30
N ILE A 25 14.05 13.96 -1.67
CA ILE A 25 13.08 12.93 -1.26
C ILE A 25 13.80 11.92 -0.36
N THR A 26 13.11 11.49 0.69
CA THR A 26 13.50 10.34 1.51
C THR A 26 12.43 9.27 1.38
N VAL A 27 12.82 8.10 0.88
CA VAL A 27 11.96 6.92 0.80
C VAL A 27 12.17 6.07 2.06
N ARG A 28 11.08 5.55 2.62
CA ARG A 28 11.13 4.61 3.76
C ARG A 28 10.24 3.42 3.46
N ASP A 29 10.87 2.33 3.10
CA ASP A 29 10.20 1.06 2.86
C ASP A 29 9.96 0.35 4.18
N ILE A 30 8.75 -0.19 4.34
CA ILE A 30 8.33 -0.90 5.53
C ILE A 30 7.74 -2.23 5.08
N HIS A 31 8.49 -3.30 5.33
CA HIS A 31 7.95 -4.65 5.18
C HIS A 31 7.19 -5.02 6.45
N VAL A 32 5.90 -5.29 6.30
CA VAL A 32 5.04 -5.73 7.39
C VAL A 32 4.90 -7.25 7.31
N SER A 33 5.46 -7.96 8.29
CA SER A 33 5.47 -9.43 8.33
C SER A 33 4.60 -10.03 9.43
N THR A 34 3.93 -9.20 10.25
CA THR A 34 3.03 -9.65 11.31
C THR A 34 1.83 -8.71 11.46
N LEU A 35 0.74 -9.22 12.04
CA LEU A 35 -0.44 -8.41 12.37
C LEU A 35 -0.10 -7.25 13.32
N GLU A 36 0.71 -7.52 14.36
CA GLU A 36 1.17 -6.48 15.30
C GLU A 36 1.96 -5.37 14.59
N ALA A 37 2.81 -5.72 13.62
CA ALA A 37 3.54 -4.75 12.81
C ALA A 37 2.59 -3.95 11.89
N ALA A 38 1.53 -4.57 11.38
CA ALA A 38 0.51 -3.88 10.57
C ALA A 38 -0.21 -2.81 11.41
N GLU A 39 -0.59 -3.15 12.64
CA GLU A 39 -1.22 -2.22 13.59
C GLU A 39 -0.27 -1.09 14.01
N ALA A 40 0.99 -1.42 14.32
CA ALA A 40 2.00 -0.45 14.76
C ALA A 40 2.37 0.58 13.68
N THR A 41 2.37 0.18 12.40
CA THR A 41 2.64 1.08 11.27
C THR A 41 1.44 1.94 10.88
N GLN A 42 0.27 1.59 11.41
CA GLN A 42 -1.03 2.18 11.06
C GLN A 42 -1.33 2.13 9.57
N LEU A 43 -0.74 1.21 8.81
CA LEU A 43 -1.06 1.02 7.39
C LEU A 43 -2.37 0.24 7.31
N ALA A 44 -3.39 0.87 6.71
CA ALA A 44 -4.74 0.32 6.74
C ALA A 44 -4.91 -0.86 5.78
N VAL A 45 -4.18 -0.86 4.65
CA VAL A 45 -4.30 -1.86 3.57
C VAL A 45 -2.92 -2.12 2.95
N SER A 46 -2.73 -3.23 2.26
CA SER A 46 -1.51 -3.52 1.50
C SER A 46 -1.79 -3.63 -0.02
N PRO A 47 -0.91 -3.09 -0.88
CA PRO A 47 0.18 -2.15 -0.58
C PRO A 47 -0.35 -0.74 -0.24
N THR A 48 0.42 0.06 0.52
CA THR A 48 0.09 1.46 0.82
C THR A 48 1.28 2.38 0.50
N ILE A 49 1.00 3.49 -0.18
CA ILE A 49 1.98 4.56 -0.42
C ILE A 49 1.50 5.83 0.28
N ARG A 50 2.37 6.40 1.12
CA ARG A 50 2.13 7.67 1.81
C ARG A 50 3.14 8.71 1.35
N ILE A 51 2.65 9.89 1.00
CA ILE A 51 3.49 11.06 0.74
C ILE A 51 3.20 12.07 1.85
N ASN A 52 4.26 12.52 2.55
CA ASN A 52 4.15 13.42 3.70
C ASN A 52 3.15 12.94 4.77
N GLY A 53 3.07 11.62 4.99
CA GLY A 53 2.21 10.98 5.98
C GLY A 53 0.75 10.76 5.54
N ARG A 54 0.35 11.20 4.34
CA ARG A 54 -0.99 10.98 3.80
C ARG A 54 -0.97 9.92 2.71
N ASP A 55 -1.90 8.97 2.80
CA ASP A 55 -2.12 8.00 1.72
C ASP A 55 -2.52 8.74 0.45
N ILE A 56 -1.94 8.34 -0.69
CA ILE A 56 -2.21 8.94 -2.00
C ILE A 56 -3.64 8.67 -2.51
N GLN A 57 -4.32 7.65 -1.98
CA GLN A 57 -5.71 7.32 -2.29
C GLN A 57 -6.40 6.71 -1.05
N PRO A 58 -6.85 7.54 -0.08
CA PRO A 58 -7.32 7.09 1.23
C PRO A 58 -8.64 6.32 1.20
N ASP A 59 -9.50 6.57 0.21
CA ASP A 59 -10.72 5.81 -0.04
C ASP A 59 -10.41 4.57 -0.88
N TYR A 60 -9.65 3.66 -0.27
CA TYR A 60 -9.22 2.42 -0.91
C TYR A 60 -10.40 1.45 -1.08
N ILE A 61 -10.28 0.61 -2.09
CA ILE A 61 -11.15 -0.54 -2.33
C ILE A 61 -10.29 -1.80 -2.37
N GLU A 62 -10.93 -2.92 -2.05
CA GLU A 62 -10.29 -4.23 -1.95
C GLU A 62 -10.96 -5.16 -2.95
N ASN A 63 -10.16 -5.99 -3.60
CA ASN A 63 -10.67 -6.99 -4.51
C ASN A 63 -9.75 -8.20 -4.54
N THR A 64 -10.30 -9.34 -4.93
CA THR A 64 -9.61 -10.60 -5.00
C THR A 64 -8.41 -10.52 -5.93
N CYS A 65 -7.25 -10.87 -5.38
CA CYS A 65 -5.98 -10.87 -6.08
C CYS A 65 -5.51 -12.30 -6.28
N GLU A 66 -5.73 -12.82 -7.49
CA GLU A 66 -5.28 -14.16 -7.88
C GLU A 66 -3.77 -14.36 -7.68
N SER A 67 -2.99 -13.29 -7.86
CA SER A 67 -1.53 -13.33 -7.68
C SER A 67 -1.08 -13.45 -6.23
N CYS A 68 -1.92 -13.09 -5.26
CA CYS A 68 -1.58 -13.09 -3.84
C CYS A 68 -2.13 -14.31 -3.09
N GLY A 69 -3.07 -15.05 -3.68
CA GLY A 69 -3.63 -16.27 -3.08
C GLY A 69 -2.55 -17.29 -2.71
N GLY A 70 -1.53 -17.49 -3.55
CA GLY A 70 -0.42 -18.41 -3.27
C GLY A 70 0.64 -17.90 -2.29
N LEU A 71 0.54 -16.64 -1.84
CA LEU A 71 1.42 -16.07 -0.81
C LEU A 71 0.82 -16.20 0.60
N CYS A 72 -0.49 -16.45 0.69
CA CYS A 72 -1.16 -16.74 1.94
C CYS A 72 -1.05 -18.23 2.24
N GLU A 73 -0.80 -18.58 3.49
CA GLU A 73 -0.90 -19.96 3.97
C GLU A 73 -2.36 -20.37 4.26
N CYS A 74 -3.33 -19.57 3.77
CA CYS A 74 -4.76 -19.80 3.94
C CYS A 74 -5.38 -20.54 2.75
N GLU A 75 -6.36 -21.41 3.01
CA GLU A 75 -7.25 -21.95 1.97
C GLU A 75 -8.26 -20.86 1.56
N GLY A 76 -7.91 -20.01 0.58
CA GLY A 76 -8.82 -18.99 0.07
C GLY A 76 -8.17 -17.97 -0.86
N ASP A 77 -9.03 -17.16 -1.48
CA ASP A 77 -8.64 -15.99 -2.26
C ASP A 77 -8.23 -14.84 -1.32
N VAL A 78 -7.13 -14.15 -1.62
CA VAL A 78 -6.67 -12.99 -0.85
C VAL A 78 -7.13 -11.72 -1.54
N ASP A 79 -7.86 -10.87 -0.83
CA ASP A 79 -8.18 -9.54 -1.32
C ASP A 79 -6.98 -8.60 -1.14
N CYS A 80 -6.64 -7.82 -2.17
CA CYS A 80 -5.59 -6.79 -2.12
C CYS A 80 -6.17 -5.43 -2.46
N ARG A 81 -5.41 -4.36 -2.15
CA ARG A 81 -5.77 -3.01 -2.58
C ARG A 81 -5.89 -2.94 -4.11
N LEU A 82 -7.02 -2.43 -4.58
CA LEU A 82 -7.22 -2.04 -5.96
C LEU A 82 -7.06 -0.52 -6.10
N TRP A 83 -6.31 -0.10 -7.10
CA TRP A 83 -6.00 1.30 -7.36
C TRP A 83 -6.91 1.83 -8.45
N GLN A 84 -7.51 3.00 -8.23
CA GLN A 84 -8.31 3.67 -9.24
C GLN A 84 -7.54 4.83 -9.86
N TYR A 85 -7.42 4.85 -11.18
CA TYR A 85 -6.74 5.94 -11.88
C TYR A 85 -7.35 6.16 -13.26
N ARG A 86 -7.74 7.40 -13.56
CA ARG A 86 -8.32 7.82 -14.86
C ARG A 86 -9.52 6.97 -15.33
N GLY A 87 -10.33 6.50 -14.39
CA GLY A 87 -11.53 5.70 -14.67
C GLY A 87 -11.28 4.21 -14.86
N GLU A 88 -10.05 3.74 -14.65
CA GLU A 88 -9.66 2.34 -14.71
C GLU A 88 -9.18 1.83 -13.35
N GLU A 89 -9.27 0.52 -13.15
CA GLU A 89 -8.83 -0.19 -11.96
C GLU A 89 -7.53 -0.95 -12.23
N TYR A 90 -6.63 -0.94 -11.25
CA TYR A 90 -5.31 -1.54 -11.37
C TYR A 90 -4.97 -2.33 -10.11
N SER A 91 -4.46 -3.55 -10.27
CA SER A 91 -3.97 -4.39 -9.18
C SER A 91 -2.62 -3.93 -8.61
N THR A 92 -1.97 -2.96 -9.27
CA THR A 92 -0.70 -2.35 -8.85
C THR A 92 -0.81 -0.85 -9.05
N ALA A 93 -0.17 -0.06 -8.17
CA ALA A 93 -0.22 1.39 -8.24
C ALA A 93 0.27 1.88 -9.62
N PRO A 94 -0.57 2.59 -10.41
CA PRO A 94 -0.14 3.08 -11.71
C PRO A 94 0.96 4.13 -11.57
N VAL A 95 2.04 4.02 -12.35
CA VAL A 95 3.15 5.00 -12.33
C VAL A 95 2.63 6.44 -12.53
N GLY A 96 1.62 6.62 -13.39
CA GLY A 96 1.00 7.93 -13.61
C GLY A 96 0.36 8.53 -12.35
N LEU A 97 -0.35 7.70 -11.57
CA LEU A 97 -0.92 8.12 -10.28
C LEU A 97 0.18 8.56 -9.32
N LEU A 98 1.25 7.77 -9.20
CA LEU A 98 2.39 8.06 -8.32
C LEU A 98 3.09 9.37 -8.70
N VAL A 99 3.36 9.57 -9.99
CA VAL A 99 3.96 10.81 -10.51
C VAL A 99 3.06 12.01 -10.21
N GLU A 100 1.75 11.91 -10.46
CA GLU A 100 0.80 12.98 -10.16
C GLU A 100 0.78 13.32 -8.66
N SER A 101 0.73 12.32 -7.79
CA SER A 101 0.75 12.53 -6.33
C SER A 101 2.06 13.17 -5.85
N LEU A 102 3.21 12.75 -6.40
CA LEU A 102 4.51 13.34 -6.06
C LEU A 102 4.62 14.80 -6.52
N VAL A 103 4.25 15.10 -7.77
CA VAL A 103 4.26 16.47 -8.29
C VAL A 103 3.33 17.38 -7.47
N GLN A 104 2.15 16.88 -7.11
CA GLN A 104 1.23 17.61 -6.23
C GLN A 104 1.84 17.89 -4.85
N ALA A 105 2.67 16.99 -4.29
CA ALA A 105 3.31 17.21 -3.01
C ALA A 105 4.48 18.20 -3.06
N ILE A 106 5.13 18.33 -4.22
CA ILE A 106 6.29 19.23 -4.44
C ILE A 106 5.85 20.66 -4.76
N ALA A 107 4.68 20.85 -5.38
CA ALA A 107 4.19 22.17 -5.76
C ALA A 107 4.08 23.12 -4.55
N PRO A 108 4.32 24.44 -4.71
CA PRO A 108 4.31 25.41 -3.60
C PRO A 108 2.94 25.60 -2.91
N ASN A 109 1.85 25.18 -3.57
CA ASN A 109 0.50 25.07 -2.98
C ASN A 109 0.08 23.59 -2.80
N GLY A 110 1.05 22.70 -2.78
CA GLY A 110 0.91 21.26 -2.80
C GLY A 110 0.21 20.72 -1.57
N MET A 111 -0.79 19.87 -1.80
CA MET A 111 -1.74 19.34 -0.81
C MET A 111 -2.37 20.40 0.12
N GLN A 112 -2.60 21.62 -0.37
CA GLN A 112 -3.61 22.51 0.20
C GLN A 112 -5.02 22.06 -0.22
N SER A 113 -5.33 20.76 -0.12
CA SER A 113 -6.72 20.36 0.04
C SER A 113 -7.07 20.72 1.48
N SER A 114 -7.85 21.77 1.64
CA SER A 114 -8.49 22.24 2.86
C SER A 114 -9.51 21.23 3.42
N GLU A 115 -9.23 19.95 3.31
CA GLU A 115 -9.83 18.95 4.17
C GLU A 115 -8.93 18.91 5.38
N SER A 116 -9.50 19.29 6.51
CA SER A 116 -8.97 19.09 7.84
C SER A 116 -8.15 17.80 7.93
N ARG A 117 -7.23 17.75 8.88
CA ARG A 117 -6.75 16.50 9.47
C ARG A 117 -7.94 15.74 10.09
N GLU A 118 -8.96 15.40 9.32
CA GLU A 118 -9.88 14.33 9.61
C GLU A 118 -9.03 13.08 9.47
N SER A 119 -8.27 12.85 10.55
CA SER A 119 -7.80 11.53 10.89
C SER A 119 -9.05 10.67 10.97
N ARG A 120 -9.47 10.09 9.84
CA ARG A 120 -10.29 8.89 9.87
C ARG A 120 -9.55 7.97 10.84
N ALA A 121 -10.20 7.66 11.95
CA ALA A 121 -9.58 6.86 13.00
C ALA A 121 -9.00 5.62 12.32
N TYR A 122 -7.71 5.36 12.55
CA TYR A 122 -7.04 4.23 11.94
C TYR A 122 -7.87 2.96 12.18
N GLN A 123 -8.17 2.26 11.09
CA GLN A 123 -8.82 0.96 11.11
C GLN A 123 -8.08 0.07 10.13
N LEU A 124 -7.54 -1.03 10.65
CA LEU A 124 -6.96 -2.09 9.83
C LEU A 124 -8.08 -2.75 9.03
N SER A 125 -7.87 -2.87 7.71
CA SER A 125 -8.74 -3.60 6.79
C SER A 125 -8.96 -5.04 7.22
N SER A 126 -10.09 -5.60 6.79
CA SER A 126 -10.39 -7.02 6.97
C SER A 126 -9.38 -7.90 6.23
N ASN A 127 -8.97 -7.56 5.01
CA ASN A 127 -8.06 -8.40 4.24
C ASN A 127 -6.68 -8.57 4.91
N VAL A 128 -6.09 -7.52 5.48
CA VAL A 128 -4.79 -7.60 6.15
C VAL A 128 -4.92 -8.41 7.43
N ARG A 129 -6.03 -8.27 8.16
CA ARG A 129 -6.30 -9.10 9.33
C ARG A 129 -6.40 -10.57 8.95
N GLU A 130 -7.23 -10.90 7.97
CA GLU A 130 -7.46 -12.26 7.49
C GLU A 130 -6.18 -12.89 6.94
N PHE A 131 -5.37 -12.12 6.20
CA PHE A 131 -4.08 -12.57 5.67
C PHE A 131 -3.14 -13.07 6.78
N PHE A 132 -3.09 -12.40 7.93
CA PHE A 132 -2.24 -12.81 9.06
C PHE A 132 -2.89 -13.81 10.01
N GLU A 133 -4.22 -13.77 10.18
CA GLU A 133 -4.94 -14.74 11.03
C GLU A 133 -4.98 -16.13 10.40
N GLY A 134 -5.08 -16.23 9.07
CA GLY A 134 -4.96 -17.49 8.34
C GLY A 134 -3.59 -18.15 8.42
N ALA A 135 -2.53 -17.40 8.72
CA ALA A 135 -1.17 -17.92 8.95
C ALA A 135 -0.96 -18.47 10.38
N GLY A 136 -1.94 -18.31 11.28
CA GLY A 136 -1.83 -18.64 12.71
C GLY A 136 -2.39 -20.01 13.12
N SER A 137 -2.94 -20.79 12.19
CA SER A 137 -3.64 -22.06 12.47
C SER A 137 -2.89 -23.31 11.99
N ASP A 138 -1.61 -23.44 12.35
CA ASP A 138 -0.91 -24.74 12.37
C ASP A 138 -0.64 -25.18 13.82
N GLU A 139 -1.72 -25.52 14.53
CA GLU A 139 -1.67 -26.56 15.55
C GLU A 139 -2.67 -27.65 15.14
N SER A 140 -2.23 -28.62 14.33
CA SER A 140 -2.91 -29.91 14.17
C SER A 140 -1.98 -31.02 13.69
N ASP A 141 -1.59 -31.83 14.67
CA ASP A 141 -1.63 -33.30 14.62
C ASP A 141 -1.02 -33.99 13.39
N CYS A 142 0.29 -34.21 13.41
CA CYS A 142 0.89 -35.35 12.71
C CYS A 142 1.04 -36.52 13.69
N GLY A 143 -0.07 -37.23 13.91
CA GLY A 143 -0.04 -38.62 14.36
C GLY A 143 0.69 -39.48 13.34
N CYS A 144 1.97 -39.77 13.58
CA CYS A 144 2.69 -40.84 12.91
C CYS A 144 2.90 -41.99 13.89
N GLY A 145 2.00 -42.96 13.82
CA GLY A 145 2.30 -44.32 14.28
C GLY A 145 3.30 -44.97 13.34
N CYS A 146 4.43 -45.41 13.91
CA CYS A 146 5.35 -46.39 13.37
C CYS A 146 5.79 -47.30 14.52
#